data_AF-A0A1G9NM45-F1
#
_entry.id   AF-A0A1G9NM45-F1
#
_cell.length_a   1.000
_cell.length_b   1.000
_cell.length_c   1.000
_cell.angle_alpha   90.00
_cell.angle_beta   90.00
_cell.angle_gamma   90.00
#
_symmetry.space_group_name_H-M   'P 1'
#
loop_
_entity.id
_entity.type
_entity.pdbx_description
1 polymer ?
#
loop_
_entity_poly.entity_id
_entity_poly.type
_entity_poly.pdbx_seq_one_letter_code
_entity_poly.pdbx_strand_id
1 'polypeptide(L)'
;MSSRVVLSVTAGLALAGTIAVATPAHASAGCAIAPYGLIGARWAELGGEHGKLGCPTTRETDIYMNGVGWAGRRQSFVHGQMAWSPKNGSKLVVAAYSRNGYAYFDWKATDRNWDKFLVRWTSPADPQGRQEDFVGGNRGKAWTRQRTNGGYRWTLKGCDTGVVGSKCQRSWTVSVTG
;
A
#
# COMPACT_ATOMS: atom_id res chain seq x y z
N MET A 1 40.00 -30.72 85.47
CA MET A 1 39.69 -31.55 84.28
C MET A 1 39.33 -30.59 83.16
N SER A 2 40.23 -30.46 82.17
CA SER A 2 40.18 -29.46 81.11
C SER A 2 39.59 -30.09 79.86
N SER A 3 38.47 -29.55 79.35
CA SER A 3 37.86 -30.04 78.11
C SER A 3 37.96 -28.96 77.04
N ARG A 4 38.76 -29.26 76.02
CA ARG A 4 38.94 -28.45 74.81
C ARG A 4 37.77 -28.72 73.87
N VAL A 5 37.11 -27.68 73.38
CA VAL A 5 36.16 -27.77 72.27
C VAL A 5 36.78 -27.04 71.09
N VAL A 6 37.05 -27.80 70.02
CA VAL A 6 37.49 -27.30 68.71
C VAL A 6 36.25 -27.26 67.83
N LEU A 7 35.84 -26.06 67.39
CA LEU A 7 34.77 -25.89 66.41
C LEU A 7 35.39 -25.44 65.08
N SER A 8 35.46 -26.39 64.16
CA SER A 8 35.78 -26.18 62.75
C SER A 8 34.58 -25.57 62.03
N VAL A 9 34.74 -24.38 61.46
CA VAL A 9 33.73 -23.72 60.61
C VAL A 9 34.06 -24.03 59.16
N THR A 10 33.25 -24.85 58.51
CA THR A 10 33.26 -25.08 57.06
C THR A 10 32.53 -23.93 56.35
N ALA A 11 33.27 -23.17 55.54
CA ALA A 11 32.70 -22.17 54.65
C ALA A 11 32.14 -22.83 53.38
N GLY A 12 30.82 -22.85 53.22
CA GLY A 12 30.16 -23.29 51.99
C GLY A 12 30.08 -22.13 50.99
N LEU A 13 30.82 -22.20 49.88
CA LEU A 13 30.62 -21.33 48.72
C LEU A 13 29.38 -21.80 47.95
N ALA A 14 28.30 -21.01 47.96
CA ALA A 14 27.16 -21.23 47.08
C ALA A 14 27.38 -20.45 45.77
N LEU A 15 27.62 -21.17 44.67
CA LEU A 15 27.61 -20.63 43.31
C LEU A 15 26.16 -20.41 42.87
N ALA A 16 25.67 -19.18 42.97
CA ALA A 16 24.39 -18.78 42.37
C ALA A 16 24.56 -18.60 40.85
N GLY A 17 24.33 -19.67 40.08
CA GLY A 17 24.28 -19.59 38.62
C GLY A 17 22.96 -18.99 38.14
N THR A 18 22.99 -17.80 37.55
CA THR A 18 21.82 -17.22 36.87
C THR A 18 21.60 -17.92 35.53
N ILE A 19 20.48 -18.63 35.40
CA ILE A 19 20.03 -19.14 34.10
C ILE A 19 19.46 -17.96 33.31
N ALA A 20 20.21 -17.49 32.32
CA ALA A 20 19.68 -16.54 31.33
C ALA A 20 18.73 -17.29 30.39
N VAL A 21 17.41 -17.12 30.59
CA VAL A 21 16.42 -17.62 29.64
C VAL A 21 16.45 -16.68 28.42
N ALA A 22 17.07 -17.13 27.33
CA ALA A 22 16.99 -16.42 26.06
C ALA A 22 15.55 -16.53 25.55
N THR A 23 14.80 -15.43 25.61
CA THR A 23 13.52 -15.33 24.90
C THR A 23 13.80 -15.47 23.40
N PRO A 24 13.08 -16.36 22.67
CA PRO A 24 13.27 -16.45 21.23
C PRO A 24 12.97 -15.08 20.62
N ALA A 25 13.95 -14.53 19.91
CA ALA A 25 13.71 -13.38 19.04
C ALA A 25 12.77 -13.85 17.94
N HIS A 26 11.48 -13.50 18.04
CA HIS A 26 10.60 -13.62 16.89
C HIS A 26 11.16 -12.71 15.80
N ALA A 27 11.87 -13.29 14.83
CA ALA A 27 12.12 -12.62 13.58
C ALA A 27 10.75 -12.17 13.07
N SER A 28 10.54 -10.87 12.92
CA SER A 28 9.36 -10.35 12.25
C SER A 28 9.38 -10.97 10.85
N ALA A 29 8.59 -12.01 10.65
CA ALA A 29 8.42 -12.58 9.33
C ALA A 29 7.77 -11.47 8.50
N GLY A 30 8.55 -10.83 7.65
CA GLY A 30 8.05 -9.83 6.71
C GLY A 30 6.96 -10.44 5.82
N CYS A 31 6.35 -9.63 4.97
CA CYS A 31 5.26 -10.12 4.12
C CYS A 31 5.62 -11.40 3.33
N ALA A 32 4.74 -12.40 3.37
CA ALA A 32 4.93 -13.67 2.67
C ALA A 32 5.01 -13.54 1.14
N ILE A 33 4.44 -12.46 0.59
CA ILE A 33 4.48 -12.14 -0.84
C ILE A 33 5.33 -10.89 -1.01
N ALA A 34 6.33 -10.95 -1.88
CA ALA A 34 7.12 -9.80 -2.30
C ALA A 34 6.55 -9.22 -3.61
N PRO A 35 5.98 -7.99 -3.59
CA PRO A 35 5.65 -7.26 -4.81
C PRO A 35 6.91 -6.96 -5.62
N TYR A 36 6.78 -6.85 -6.93
CA TYR A 36 7.92 -6.56 -7.82
C TYR A 36 7.56 -5.52 -8.87
N GLY A 37 8.53 -5.16 -9.71
CA GLY A 37 8.35 -4.20 -10.80
C GLY A 37 7.85 -2.85 -10.30
N LEU A 38 7.00 -2.21 -11.10
CA LEU A 38 6.49 -0.86 -10.80
C LEU A 38 5.54 -0.85 -9.58
N ILE A 39 4.75 -1.91 -9.38
CA ILE A 39 3.87 -2.02 -8.20
C ILE A 39 4.74 -2.14 -6.94
N GLY A 40 5.73 -3.01 -6.94
CA GLY A 40 6.63 -3.19 -5.79
C GLY A 40 7.47 -1.96 -5.48
N ALA A 41 8.01 -1.29 -6.50
CA ALA A 41 8.70 -0.01 -6.30
C ALA A 41 7.79 1.04 -5.67
N ARG A 42 6.54 1.16 -6.16
CA ARG A 42 5.59 2.12 -5.60
C ARG A 42 5.10 1.73 -4.21
N TRP A 43 4.95 0.44 -3.91
CA TRP A 43 4.62 -0.06 -2.58
C TRP A 43 5.72 0.28 -1.57
N ALA A 44 6.98 0.07 -1.92
CA ALA A 44 8.13 0.47 -1.11
C ALA A 44 8.15 1.99 -0.85
N GLU A 45 7.91 2.81 -1.88
CA GLU A 45 7.78 4.28 -1.73
C GLU A 45 6.64 4.70 -0.79
N LEU A 46 5.59 3.88 -0.66
CA LEU A 46 4.44 4.13 0.22
C LEU A 46 4.61 3.53 1.63
N GLY A 47 5.81 3.07 1.97
CA GLY A 47 6.19 2.58 3.29
C GLY A 47 6.23 1.06 3.44
N GLY A 48 6.02 0.31 2.36
CA GLY A 48 6.10 -1.15 2.38
C GLY A 48 5.08 -1.78 3.34
N GLU A 49 5.52 -2.79 4.08
CA GLU A 49 4.68 -3.59 4.98
C GLU A 49 4.15 -2.80 6.18
N HIS A 50 4.87 -1.77 6.61
CA HIS A 50 4.46 -0.82 7.64
C HIS A 50 3.77 0.42 7.04
N GLY A 51 3.60 0.44 5.73
CA GLY A 51 3.05 1.54 4.97
C GLY A 51 1.53 1.55 4.93
N LYS A 52 1.01 2.38 4.04
CA LYS A 52 -0.43 2.66 3.92
C LYS A 52 -1.25 1.46 3.47
N LEU A 53 -0.66 0.54 2.71
CA LEU A 53 -1.32 -0.62 2.14
C LEU A 53 -1.14 -1.89 2.96
N GLY A 54 -0.08 -1.96 3.77
CA GLY A 54 0.31 -3.18 4.48
C GLY A 54 0.83 -4.26 3.53
N CYS A 55 0.81 -5.51 4.00
CA CYS A 55 1.28 -6.64 3.21
C CYS A 55 0.39 -6.94 1.99
N PRO A 56 0.97 -7.50 0.91
CA PRO A 56 0.18 -8.01 -0.19
C PRO A 56 -0.57 -9.26 0.22
N THR A 57 -1.79 -9.41 -0.27
CA THR A 57 -2.66 -10.57 -0.02
C THR A 57 -2.77 -11.47 -1.25
N THR A 58 -2.38 -10.96 -2.43
CA THR A 58 -2.36 -11.71 -3.68
C THR A 58 -1.07 -11.48 -4.45
N ARG A 59 -0.76 -12.36 -5.39
CA ARG A 59 0.18 -12.04 -6.49
C ARG A 59 -0.46 -11.03 -7.45
N GLU A 60 0.36 -10.43 -8.30
CA GLU A 60 -0.12 -9.58 -9.39
C GLU A 60 -0.92 -10.40 -10.42
N THR A 61 -2.10 -9.90 -10.81
CA THR A 61 -2.96 -10.52 -11.81
C THR A 61 -3.16 -9.59 -13.01
N ASP A 62 -3.24 -10.17 -14.21
CA ASP A 62 -3.57 -9.43 -15.42
C ASP A 62 -5.01 -8.96 -15.40
N ILE A 63 -5.22 -7.72 -15.85
CA ILE A 63 -6.52 -7.09 -15.94
C ILE A 63 -6.85 -6.81 -17.39
N TYR A 64 -8.04 -7.26 -17.80
CA TYR A 64 -8.62 -6.99 -19.11
C TYR A 64 -9.83 -6.08 -18.95
N MET A 65 -9.94 -5.08 -19.81
CA MET A 65 -11.05 -4.11 -19.80
C MET A 65 -11.76 -4.11 -21.16
N ASN A 66 -13.09 -4.00 -21.12
CA ASN A 66 -13.89 -3.91 -22.33
C ASN A 66 -13.45 -2.67 -23.16
N GLY A 67 -13.29 -2.85 -24.47
CA GLY A 67 -12.81 -1.81 -25.39
C GLY A 67 -11.34 -1.42 -25.25
N VAL A 68 -10.58 -2.05 -24.34
CA VAL A 68 -9.13 -1.83 -24.16
C VAL A 68 -8.31 -3.10 -24.40
N GLY A 69 -8.88 -4.28 -24.08
CA GLY A 69 -8.15 -5.54 -24.06
C GLY A 69 -7.30 -5.64 -22.80
N TRP A 70 -6.07 -6.17 -22.91
CA TRP A 70 -5.12 -6.20 -21.80
C TRP A 70 -4.77 -4.77 -21.36
N ALA A 71 -5.07 -4.45 -20.10
CA ALA A 71 -5.05 -3.09 -19.57
C ALA A 71 -3.92 -2.85 -18.55
N GLY A 72 -3.31 -3.91 -18.02
CA GLY A 72 -2.23 -3.85 -17.03
C GLY A 72 -2.34 -4.94 -15.98
N ARG A 73 -1.72 -4.70 -14.82
CA ARG A 73 -1.71 -5.66 -13.71
C ARG A 73 -2.14 -5.02 -12.41
N ARG A 74 -2.77 -5.79 -11.53
CA ARG A 74 -3.26 -5.35 -10.23
C ARG A 74 -2.83 -6.30 -9.12
N GLN A 75 -2.60 -5.75 -7.94
CA GLN A 75 -2.31 -6.50 -6.72
C GLN A 75 -3.17 -6.00 -5.58
N SER A 76 -3.63 -6.92 -4.73
CA SER A 76 -4.35 -6.61 -3.50
C SER A 76 -3.41 -6.63 -2.30
N PHE A 77 -3.70 -5.75 -1.34
CA PHE A 77 -2.99 -5.56 -0.09
C PHE A 77 -4.01 -5.55 1.06
N VAL A 78 -3.53 -5.66 2.30
CA VAL A 78 -4.38 -5.69 3.50
C VAL A 78 -5.34 -4.49 3.56
N HIS A 79 -4.88 -3.30 3.17
CA HIS A 79 -5.66 -2.06 3.29
C HIS A 79 -6.09 -1.45 1.95
N GLY A 80 -5.95 -2.18 0.83
CA GLY A 80 -6.35 -1.65 -0.47
C GLY A 80 -5.73 -2.34 -1.67
N GLN A 81 -5.62 -1.63 -2.79
CA GLN A 81 -5.15 -2.18 -4.06
C GLN A 81 -4.21 -1.22 -4.78
N MET A 82 -3.31 -1.80 -5.58
CA MET A 82 -2.50 -1.07 -6.55
C MET A 82 -2.62 -1.68 -7.92
N ALA A 83 -2.53 -0.85 -8.95
CA ALA A 83 -2.47 -1.30 -10.32
C ALA A 83 -1.45 -0.49 -11.12
N TRP A 84 -0.72 -1.20 -11.98
CA TRP A 84 0.02 -0.61 -13.07
C TRP A 84 -0.86 -0.58 -14.32
N SER A 85 -0.95 0.59 -14.96
CA SER A 85 -1.89 0.85 -16.06
C SER A 85 -1.18 1.42 -17.29
N PRO A 86 -0.43 0.60 -18.05
CA PRO A 86 0.48 1.06 -19.11
C PRO A 86 -0.21 1.79 -20.27
N LYS A 87 -1.48 1.44 -20.55
CA LYS A 87 -2.28 2.13 -21.57
C LYS A 87 -2.54 3.60 -21.23
N ASN A 88 -2.33 3.98 -19.96
CA ASN A 88 -2.50 5.32 -19.44
C ASN A 88 -1.18 6.06 -19.16
N GLY A 89 -0.04 5.39 -19.37
CA GLY A 89 1.31 5.88 -19.11
C GLY A 89 2.18 4.68 -18.78
N SER A 90 3.31 4.51 -19.45
CA SER A 90 4.09 3.26 -19.39
C SER A 90 4.58 2.96 -17.98
N LYS A 91 4.76 3.98 -17.14
CA LYS A 91 5.15 3.85 -15.73
C LYS A 91 4.07 4.34 -14.76
N LEU A 92 2.81 4.43 -15.19
CA LEU A 92 1.71 4.87 -14.33
C LEU A 92 1.29 3.76 -13.36
N VAL A 93 1.43 4.04 -12.07
CA VAL A 93 0.88 3.22 -10.98
C VAL A 93 -0.15 4.04 -10.21
N VAL A 94 -1.29 3.41 -9.95
CA VAL A 94 -2.37 3.94 -9.11
C VAL A 94 -2.55 3.06 -7.88
N ALA A 95 -2.91 3.66 -6.76
CA ALA A 95 -3.14 3.01 -5.48
C ALA A 95 -4.40 3.56 -4.82
N ALA A 96 -5.22 2.69 -4.24
CA ALA A 96 -6.33 3.07 -3.38
C ALA A 96 -6.21 2.37 -2.04
N TYR A 97 -6.46 3.08 -0.95
CA TYR A 97 -6.43 2.54 0.41
C TYR A 97 -7.34 3.33 1.34
N SER A 98 -7.88 2.67 2.36
CA SER A 98 -8.66 3.32 3.42
C SER A 98 -7.87 3.48 4.71
N ARG A 99 -7.96 4.65 5.33
CA ARG A 99 -7.31 4.92 6.63
C ARG A 99 -8.03 6.04 7.38
N ASN A 100 -8.25 5.84 8.67
CA ASN A 100 -8.81 6.85 9.59
C ASN A 100 -10.15 7.45 9.11
N GLY A 101 -11.02 6.66 8.50
CA GLY A 101 -12.32 7.13 7.99
C GLY A 101 -12.24 7.87 6.64
N TYR A 102 -11.13 7.74 5.92
CA TYR A 102 -10.95 8.33 4.59
C TYR A 102 -10.53 7.27 3.58
N ALA A 103 -11.12 7.35 2.39
CA ALA A 103 -10.67 6.61 1.22
C ALA A 103 -9.70 7.49 0.43
N TYR A 104 -8.49 7.01 0.22
CA TYR A 104 -7.44 7.70 -0.49
C TYR A 104 -7.22 7.08 -1.86
N PHE A 105 -6.84 7.92 -2.81
CA PHE A 105 -6.38 7.53 -4.12
C PHE A 105 -5.10 8.28 -4.46
N ASP A 106 -4.07 7.57 -4.89
CA ASP A 106 -2.72 8.08 -5.05
C ASP A 106 -2.17 7.55 -6.38
N TRP A 107 -1.52 8.42 -7.17
CA TRP A 107 -0.99 8.04 -8.48
C TRP A 107 0.38 8.65 -8.77
N LYS A 108 1.16 7.95 -9.58
CA LYS A 108 2.47 8.39 -10.07
C LYS A 108 2.76 7.83 -11.46
N ALA A 109 3.04 8.70 -12.43
CA ALA A 109 3.38 8.43 -13.83
C ALA A 109 4.77 9.02 -14.15
N THR A 110 5.85 8.33 -13.80
CA THR A 110 7.21 8.89 -13.90
C THR A 110 7.72 9.18 -15.31
N ASP A 111 6.99 8.76 -16.34
CA ASP A 111 7.37 8.88 -17.76
C ASP A 111 6.56 9.94 -18.52
N ARG A 112 5.54 10.55 -17.90
CA ARG A 112 4.69 11.56 -18.56
C ARG A 112 4.15 12.59 -17.59
N ASN A 113 4.21 13.86 -17.99
CA ASN A 113 3.45 14.94 -17.36
C ASN A 113 2.15 15.18 -18.14
N TRP A 114 1.10 15.50 -17.41
CA TRP A 114 -0.21 15.89 -17.93
C TRP A 114 -0.54 17.31 -17.50
N ASP A 115 -1.37 18.04 -18.23
CA ASP A 115 -1.84 19.36 -17.79
C ASP A 115 -2.91 19.26 -16.69
N LYS A 116 -3.71 18.19 -16.74
CA LYS A 116 -4.69 17.85 -15.70
C LYS A 116 -4.96 16.36 -15.59
N PHE A 117 -5.54 15.98 -14.47
CA PHE A 117 -6.04 14.64 -14.22
C PHE A 117 -7.54 14.67 -13.95
N LEU A 118 -8.30 13.78 -14.59
CA LEU A 118 -9.67 13.49 -14.19
C LEU A 118 -9.62 12.29 -13.25
N VAL A 119 -10.12 12.47 -12.02
CA VAL A 119 -10.24 11.39 -11.04
C VAL A 119 -11.72 11.10 -10.85
N ARG A 120 -12.09 9.82 -10.96
CA ARG A 120 -13.46 9.35 -10.74
C ARG A 120 -13.48 8.30 -9.64
N TRP A 121 -14.49 8.37 -8.78
CA TRP A 121 -14.75 7.34 -7.78
C TRP A 121 -16.21 7.04 -7.57
N THR A 122 -16.50 5.78 -7.23
CA THR A 122 -17.83 5.30 -6.83
C THR A 122 -17.74 4.53 -5.52
N SER A 123 -18.88 4.36 -4.85
CA SER A 123 -19.00 3.51 -3.67
C SER A 123 -20.35 2.76 -3.71
N PRO A 124 -20.57 1.72 -2.89
CA PRO A 124 -21.87 1.07 -2.82
C PRO A 124 -23.02 2.02 -2.44
N ALA A 125 -22.74 3.06 -1.65
CA ALA A 125 -23.74 4.07 -1.27
C ALA A 125 -23.93 5.19 -2.31
N ASP A 126 -22.97 5.33 -3.24
CA ASP A 126 -23.03 6.30 -4.34
C ASP A 126 -22.54 5.63 -5.64
N PRO A 127 -23.41 4.86 -6.31
CA PRO A 127 -23.04 4.13 -7.52
C PRO A 127 -22.79 5.05 -8.72
N GLN A 128 -23.43 6.22 -8.75
CA GLN A 128 -23.21 7.24 -9.78
C GLN A 128 -21.84 7.91 -9.60
N GLY A 129 -21.42 8.06 -8.34
CA GLY A 129 -20.09 8.50 -7.97
C GLY A 129 -19.84 9.96 -8.29
N ARG A 130 -18.56 10.31 -8.27
CA ARG A 130 -18.07 11.67 -8.52
C ARG A 130 -16.91 11.64 -9.47
N GLN A 131 -16.73 12.77 -10.15
CA GLN A 131 -15.56 13.03 -10.97
C GLN A 131 -15.09 14.47 -10.71
N GLU A 132 -13.80 14.62 -10.50
CA GLU A 132 -13.17 15.92 -10.27
C GLU A 132 -11.89 16.06 -11.09
N ASP A 133 -11.60 17.30 -11.45
CA ASP A 133 -10.38 17.70 -12.16
C ASP A 133 -9.31 18.08 -11.13
N PHE A 134 -8.12 17.51 -11.28
CA PHE A 134 -6.95 17.78 -10.46
C PHE A 134 -5.87 18.44 -11.31
N VAL A 135 -5.08 19.31 -10.68
CA VAL A 135 -3.88 19.90 -11.30
C VAL A 135 -2.99 18.79 -11.83
N GLY A 136 -2.40 19.03 -13.01
CA GLY A 136 -1.53 18.10 -13.70
C GLY A 136 -0.15 17.88 -13.05
N GLY A 137 0.77 17.35 -13.84
CA GLY A 137 2.09 16.87 -13.46
C GLY A 137 2.23 15.37 -13.67
N ASN A 138 3.14 14.75 -12.94
CA ASN A 138 3.43 13.31 -13.02
C ASN A 138 2.92 12.51 -11.82
N ARG A 139 2.20 13.13 -10.88
CA ARG A 139 1.72 12.50 -9.65
C ARG A 139 0.59 13.30 -9.05
N GLY A 140 -0.16 12.67 -8.14
CA GLY A 140 -1.16 13.37 -7.35
C GLY A 140 -1.83 12.46 -6.34
N LYS A 141 -2.77 13.06 -5.60
CA LYS A 141 -3.54 12.38 -4.57
C LYS A 141 -4.93 12.99 -4.47
N ALA A 142 -5.93 12.14 -4.34
CA ALA A 142 -7.31 12.47 -4.02
C ALA A 142 -7.73 11.74 -2.74
N TRP A 143 -8.74 12.26 -2.06
CA TRP A 143 -9.33 11.60 -0.91
C TRP A 143 -10.79 12.00 -0.74
N THR A 144 -11.57 11.15 -0.07
CA THR A 144 -12.92 11.48 0.37
C THR A 144 -13.21 10.86 1.73
N ARG A 145 -14.13 11.46 2.49
CA ARG A 145 -14.59 10.86 3.75
C ARG A 145 -15.38 9.59 3.45
N GLN A 146 -15.08 8.51 4.16
CA GLN A 146 -15.84 7.27 4.06
C GLN A 146 -17.23 7.51 4.66
N ARG A 147 -18.26 7.30 3.84
CA ARG A 147 -19.66 7.39 4.25
C ARG A 147 -20.37 6.04 4.26
N THR A 148 -19.63 4.98 3.93
CA THR A 148 -20.11 3.61 3.83
C THR A 148 -19.01 2.67 4.28
N ASN A 149 -19.42 1.47 4.73
CA ASN A 149 -18.51 0.38 5.05
C ASN A 149 -17.97 -0.32 3.80
N GLY A 150 -18.50 0.02 2.61
CA GLY A 150 -18.00 -0.46 1.34
C GLY A 150 -16.75 0.28 0.86
N GLY A 151 -15.87 -0.43 0.14
CA GLY A 151 -14.69 0.17 -0.48
C GLY A 151 -15.04 1.14 -1.60
N TYR A 152 -14.17 2.12 -1.82
CA TYR A 152 -14.30 3.11 -2.89
C TYR A 152 -13.50 2.63 -4.10
N ARG A 153 -14.15 2.58 -5.26
CA ARG A 153 -13.50 2.23 -6.53
C ARG A 153 -13.03 3.49 -7.21
N TRP A 154 -11.75 3.55 -7.56
CA TRP A 154 -11.12 4.72 -8.16
C TRP A 154 -10.60 4.44 -9.57
N THR A 155 -10.67 5.44 -10.44
CA THR A 155 -10.09 5.45 -11.78
C THR A 155 -9.53 6.83 -12.11
N LEU A 156 -8.46 6.86 -12.90
CA LEU A 156 -7.75 8.07 -13.33
C LEU A 156 -7.75 8.19 -14.86
N LYS A 157 -7.68 9.42 -15.35
CA LYS A 157 -7.41 9.73 -16.75
C LYS A 157 -6.54 10.98 -16.86
N GLY A 158 -5.43 10.89 -17.59
CA GLY A 158 -4.61 12.06 -17.91
C GLY A 158 -5.19 12.85 -19.09
N CYS A 159 -5.06 14.19 -19.04
CA CYS A 159 -5.45 15.07 -20.12
C CYS A 159 -4.46 16.20 -20.35
N ASP A 160 -4.30 16.59 -21.61
CA ASP A 160 -3.57 17.78 -22.02
C ASP A 160 -4.58 18.87 -22.41
N THR A 161 -4.40 20.09 -21.91
CA THR A 161 -5.28 21.23 -22.16
C THR A 161 -4.94 21.83 -23.52
N GLY A 162 -5.93 21.84 -24.43
CA GLY A 162 -5.81 22.49 -25.73
C GLY A 162 -6.60 23.79 -25.80
N VAL A 163 -6.36 24.54 -26.88
CA VAL A 163 -7.05 25.81 -27.20
C VAL A 163 -8.55 25.58 -27.46
N VAL A 164 -8.92 24.42 -28.00
CA VAL A 164 -10.32 24.04 -28.29
C VAL A 164 -10.67 22.76 -27.52
N GLY A 165 -10.59 22.84 -26.19
CA GLY A 165 -10.90 21.74 -25.27
C GLY A 165 -9.71 20.85 -24.92
N SER A 166 -9.88 20.03 -23.88
CA SER A 166 -8.83 19.13 -23.39
C SER A 166 -8.82 17.81 -24.17
N LYS A 167 -7.63 17.33 -24.53
CA LYS A 167 -7.40 16.01 -25.12
C LYS A 167 -7.05 15.03 -24.01
N CYS A 168 -8.01 14.18 -23.66
CA CYS A 168 -7.84 13.18 -22.63
C CYS A 168 -7.53 11.79 -23.20
N GLN A 169 -6.98 10.92 -22.37
CA GLN A 169 -6.80 9.51 -22.78
C GLN A 169 -8.13 8.82 -23.09
N ARG A 170 -8.07 7.92 -24.07
CA ARG A 170 -9.24 7.18 -24.55
C ARG A 170 -9.86 6.33 -23.43
N SER A 171 -9.04 5.57 -22.71
CA SER A 171 -9.48 4.71 -21.61
C SER A 171 -9.17 5.31 -20.24
N TRP A 172 -9.95 4.90 -19.24
CA TRP A 172 -9.59 5.06 -17.83
C TRP A 172 -8.51 4.06 -17.43
N THR A 173 -7.79 4.33 -16.35
CA THR A 173 -6.87 3.35 -15.76
C THR A 173 -7.58 2.08 -15.29
N VAL A 174 -6.81 1.02 -15.09
CA VAL A 174 -7.24 -0.10 -14.25
C VAL A 174 -7.79 0.44 -12.93
N SER A 175 -8.97 -0.04 -12.55
CA SER A 175 -9.62 0.38 -11.31
C SER A 175 -9.00 -0.30 -10.08
N VAL A 176 -8.83 0.48 -9.02
CA VAL A 176 -8.35 0.02 -7.71
C VAL A 176 -9.37 0.38 -6.64
N THR A 177 -9.49 -0.50 -5.64
CA THR A 177 -10.43 -0.32 -4.52
C THR A 177 -9.66 -0.12 -3.23
N GLY A 178 -10.10 0.84 -2.43
CA GLY A 178 -9.54 1.20 -1.14
C GLY A 178 -10.62 1.43 -0.12
#